data_AF-A0A8T5ZH74-F1
#
_entry.id   AF-A0A8T5ZH74-F1
#
_cell.length_a   1.000
_cell.length_b   1.000
_cell.length_c   1.000
_cell.angle_alpha   90.00
_cell.angle_beta   90.00
_cell.angle_gamma   90.00
#
_symmetry.space_group_name_H-M   'P 1'
#
loop_
_entity.id
_entity.type
_entity.pdbx_description
1 polymer ?
#
loop_
_entity_poly.entity_id
_entity_poly.type
_entity_poly.pdbx_seq_one_letter_code
_entity_poly.pdbx_strand_id
1 'polypeptide(L)' 'MNKVVLLCRPGFEKECAAEITDKAGQREIFGFARVKENAGYVIYECYQPDDGDKLIRELPFSSLIFARQWFVVGELLQ' A
#
# COMPACT_ATOMS: atom_id res chain seq x y z
N MET A 1 6.55 9.95 6.65
CA MET A 1 5.60 8.85 7.00
C MET A 1 5.79 7.72 5.99
N ASN A 2 5.99 6.48 6.45
CA ASN A 2 6.35 5.36 5.57
C ASN A 2 5.23 4.33 5.33
N LYS A 3 4.08 4.46 6.00
CA LYS A 3 2.95 3.52 5.88
C LYS A 3 1.86 4.07 4.98
N VAL A 4 1.37 3.24 4.08
CA VAL A 4 0.21 3.53 3.21
C VAL A 4 -0.84 2.46 3.42
N VAL A 5 -2.06 2.86 3.79
CA VAL A 5 -3.21 1.98 3.84
C VAL A 5 -3.84 1.90 2.46
N LEU A 6 -4.19 0.69 2.03
CA LEU A 6 -4.99 0.42 0.84
C LEU A 6 -6.24 -0.33 1.25
N LEU A 7 -7.42 0.26 1.01
CA LEU A 7 -8.69 -0.41 1.26
C LEU A 7 -9.00 -1.34 0.09
N CYS A 8 -9.36 -2.60 0.36
CA CYS A 8 -9.66 -3.58 -0.67
C CYS A 8 -10.97 -4.34 -0.36
N ARG A 9 -11.39 -5.22 -1.27
CA ARG A 9 -12.47 -6.17 -0.98
C ARG A 9 -11.96 -7.20 0.05
N PRO A 10 -12.70 -7.53 1.12
CA PRO A 10 -12.31 -8.62 2.01
C PRO A 10 -12.08 -9.91 1.24
N GLY A 11 -10.95 -10.58 1.51
CA GLY A 11 -10.51 -11.79 0.82
C GLY A 11 -9.60 -11.55 -0.39
N PHE A 12 -9.34 -10.28 -0.76
CA PHE A 12 -8.43 -9.87 -1.85
C PHE A 12 -7.15 -9.19 -1.33
N GLU A 13 -6.82 -9.38 -0.04
CA GLU A 13 -5.67 -8.69 0.55
C GLU A 13 -4.34 -9.16 -0.06
N LYS A 14 -4.25 -10.43 -0.50
CA LYS A 14 -3.04 -10.98 -1.13
C LYS A 14 -2.80 -10.36 -2.51
N GLU A 15 -3.85 -10.19 -3.30
CA GLU A 15 -3.81 -9.54 -4.61
C GLU A 15 -3.49 -8.05 -4.46
N CYS A 16 -4.15 -7.36 -3.52
CA CYS A 16 -3.87 -5.95 -3.23
C CYS A 16 -2.43 -5.73 -2.75
N ALA A 17 -1.90 -6.63 -1.91
CA ALA A 17 -0.53 -6.59 -1.42
C ALA A 17 0.51 -6.87 -2.52
N ALA A 18 0.26 -7.86 -3.36
CA ALA A 18 1.12 -8.18 -4.49
C ALA A 18 1.16 -7.02 -5.49
N GLU A 19 0.00 -6.45 -5.83
CA GLU A 19 -0.11 -5.32 -6.75
C GLU A 19 0.67 -4.10 -6.26
N ILE A 20 0.48 -3.70 -5.00
CA ILE A 20 1.18 -2.50 -4.49
C ILE A 20 2.68 -2.73 -4.38
N THR A 21 3.11 -3.93 -4.02
CA THR A 21 4.54 -4.27 -3.92
C THR A 21 5.22 -4.23 -5.29
N ASP A 22 4.57 -4.76 -6.33
CA ASP A 22 5.07 -4.70 -7.71
C ASP A 22 5.14 -3.26 -8.24
N LYS A 23 4.02 -2.52 -8.17
CA LYS A 23 3.95 -1.16 -8.74
C LYS A 23 4.78 -0.13 -8.00
N ALA A 24 4.94 -0.27 -6.67
CA ALA A 24 5.86 0.56 -5.91
C ALA A 24 7.32 0.21 -6.24
N GLY A 25 7.64 -1.09 -6.36
CA GLY A 25 8.98 -1.56 -6.72
C GLY A 25 9.46 -1.08 -8.10
N GLN A 26 8.55 -0.98 -9.08
CA GLN A 26 8.85 -0.40 -10.41
C GLN A 26 9.27 1.09 -10.37
N ARG A 27 9.01 1.78 -9.25
CA ARG A 27 9.36 3.18 -9.00
C ARG A 27 10.47 3.35 -7.96
N GLU A 28 11.14 2.24 -7.63
CA GLU A 28 12.18 2.18 -6.60
C GLU A 28 11.68 2.58 -5.20
N ILE A 29 10.36 2.49 -4.97
CA ILE A 29 9.75 2.68 -3.66
C ILE A 29 9.58 1.28 -3.05
N PHE A 30 10.63 0.86 -2.34
CA PHE A 30 10.68 -0.49 -1.78
C PHE A 30 10.09 -0.55 -0.37
N GLY A 31 9.53 -1.72 -0.04
CA GLY A 31 8.82 -1.94 1.21
C GLY A 31 8.17 -3.32 1.23
N PHE A 32 7.35 -3.57 2.24
CA PHE A 32 6.61 -4.81 2.38
C PHE A 32 5.15 -4.57 2.77
N ALA A 33 4.26 -5.43 2.30
CA ALA A 33 2.84 -5.38 2.62
C ALA A 33 2.51 -6.32 3.80
N ARG A 34 1.84 -5.80 4.82
CA ARG A 34 1.22 -6.60 5.89
C ARG A 34 -0.17 -7.02 5.45
N VAL A 35 -0.40 -8.33 5.42
CA VAL A 35 -1.67 -8.93 5.01
C VAL A 35 -2.33 -9.60 6.21
N LYS A 36 -3.59 -9.25 6.44
CA LYS A 36 -4.47 -9.94 7.39
C LYS A 36 -5.69 -10.42 6.61
N GLU A 37 -5.90 -11.74 6.56
CA GLU A 37 -6.98 -12.32 5.77
C GLU A 37 -8.35 -11.77 6.20
N ASN A 38 -9.16 -11.40 5.20
CA ASN A 38 -10.51 -10.84 5.36
C ASN A 38 -10.58 -9.51 6.15
N ALA A 39 -9.46 -8.80 6.31
CA ALA A 39 -9.44 -7.49 6.98
C ALA A 39 -10.06 -6.37 6.13
N GLY A 40 -10.08 -6.51 4.80
CA GLY A 40 -10.54 -5.46 3.89
C GLY A 40 -9.58 -4.29 3.72
N TYR A 41 -8.33 -4.43 4.20
CA TYR A 41 -7.26 -3.47 3.95
C TYR A 41 -5.89 -4.15 3.95
N VAL A 42 -4.92 -3.47 3.34
CA VAL A 42 -3.49 -3.80 3.35
C VAL A 42 -2.72 -2.58 3.85
N ILE A 43 -1.64 -2.79 4.59
CA ILE A 43 -0.67 -1.73 4.92
C ILE A 43 0.60 -2.02 4.16
N TYR A 44 0.99 -1.12 3.27
CA TYR A 44 2.31 -1.12 2.65
C TYR A 44 3.26 -0.25 3.48
N GLU A 45 4.31 -0.86 4.02
CA GLU A 45 5.32 -0.21 4.85
C GLU A 45 6.60 -0.03 4.03
N CYS A 46 6.85 1.21 3.60
CA CYS A 46 8.03 1.60 2.85
C CYS A 46 9.27 1.54 3.74
N TYR A 47 10.43 1.21 3.18
CA TYR A 47 11.68 1.18 3.93
C TYR A 47 12.18 2.59 4.27
N GLN A 48 11.98 3.57 3.38
CA GLN A 48 12.38 4.94 3.64
C GLN A 48 11.29 5.70 4.41
N PRO A 49 11.66 6.58 5.36
CA PRO A 49 10.71 7.30 6.21
C PRO A 49 9.69 8.15 5.45
N ASP A 50 10.04 8.70 4.28
CA ASP A 50 9.21 9.66 3.53
C ASP A 50 8.60 9.08 2.24
N ASP A 51 8.89 7.81 1.95
CA ASP A 51 8.44 7.15 0.73
C ASP A 51 6.94 6.90 0.69
N GLY A 52 6.25 6.92 1.84
CA GLY A 52 4.79 6.81 1.87
C GLY A 52 4.11 7.98 1.16
N ASP A 53 4.57 9.21 1.40
CA ASP A 53 4.04 10.41 0.71
C ASP A 53 4.44 10.41 -0.77
N LYS A 54 5.68 10.03 -1.08
CA LYS A 54 6.17 9.87 -2.45
C LYS A 54 5.29 8.88 -3.24
N LEU A 55 4.96 7.74 -2.65
CA LEU A 55 4.16 6.68 -3.29
C LEU A 55 2.79 7.21 -3.71
N ILE A 56 2.06 7.87 -2.80
CA ILE A 56 0.69 8.33 -3.11
C ILE A 56 0.65 9.51 -4.09
N ARG A 57 1.77 10.23 -4.26
CA ARG A 57 1.90 11.34 -5.21
C ARG A 57 2.31 10.88 -6.61
N GLU A 58 3.24 9.95 -6.70
CA GLU A 58 3.87 9.58 -7.97
C GLU A 58 3.21 8.38 -8.65
N LEU A 59 2.69 7.41 -7.89
CA LEU A 59 1.98 6.27 -8.46
C LEU A 59 0.51 6.67 -8.72
N PRO A 60 0.02 6.63 -9.98
CA PRO A 60 -1.36 6.99 -10.26
C PRO A 60 -2.31 6.01 -9.57
N PHE A 61 -3.16 6.53 -8.67
CA PHE A 61 -4.15 5.71 -7.96
C PHE A 61 -5.05 4.92 -8.93
N SER A 62 -5.43 5.53 -10.05
CA SER A 62 -6.24 4.89 -11.10
C SER A 62 -5.58 3.68 -11.77
N SER A 63 -4.28 3.47 -11.55
CA SER A 63 -3.59 2.28 -12.04
C SER A 63 -3.80 1.07 -11.14
N LEU A 64 -4.24 1.25 -9.88
CA LEU A 64 -4.46 0.16 -8.92
C LEU A 64 -5.82 -0.52 -9.18
N ILE A 65 -5.81 -1.84 -9.29
CA ILE A 65 -6.98 -2.67 -9.62
C ILE A 65 -7.70 -3.10 -8.35
N PHE A 66 -6.95 -3.50 -7.31
CA PHE A 66 -7.52 -4.08 -6.10
C PHE A 66 -7.72 -3.07 -4.96
N ALA A 67 -7.11 -1.90 -5.06
CA ALA A 67 -7.28 -0.80 -4.12
C ALA A 67 -8.52 0.05 -4.47
N ARG A 68 -9.47 0.14 -3.53
CA ARG A 68 -10.65 1.02 -3.61
C ARG A 68 -10.37 2.44 -3.17
N GLN A 69 -9.41 2.61 -2.27
CA GLN A 69 -8.92 3.88 -1.77
C GLN A 69 -7.55 3.67 -1.12
N TRP A 70 -6.76 4.73 -1.00
CA TRP A 70 -5.52 4.71 -0.23
C TRP A 70 -5.26 6.02 0.51
N PHE A 71 -4.41 5.98 1.52
CA PHE A 71 -3.93 7.17 2.24
C PHE A 71 -2.70 6.85 3.07
N VAL A 72 -1.83 7.85 3.25
CA VAL A 72 -0.67 7.76 4.14
C VAL A 72 -1.12 7.83 5.59
N VAL A 73 -0.49 7.05 6.45
CA VAL A 73 -0.79 7.01 7.89
C VAL A 73 0.46 7.15 8.73
N GLY A 74 0.26 7.59 9.97
CA GLY A 74 1.32 7.65 10.99
C GLY A 74 1.64 6.29 11.60
N GLU A 75 2.57 6.27 12.55
CA GLU A 75 3.14 5.04 13.11
C GLU A 75 2.18 4.22 13.96
N LEU A 76 1.16 4.87 14.56
CA LEU A 76 0.22 4.24 15.50
C LEU A 76 -0.69 3.18 14.86
N LEU A 77 -0.79 3.14 13.53
CA LEU A 77 -1.57 2.12 12.83
C LEU A 77 -0.70 0.86 12.60
N GLN A 78 -1.19 -0.30 13.06
CA GLN A 78 -0.53 -1.61 12.95
C GLN A 78 -1.33 -2.60 12.09
#